data_AF-A0AAP0DAW9-F1
#
_entry.id   AF-A0AAP0DAW9-F1
#
_cell.length_a   1.000
_cell.length_b   1.000
_cell.length_c   1.000
_cell.angle_alpha   90.00
_cell.angle_beta   90.00
_cell.angle_gamma   90.00
#
_symmetry.space_group_name_H-M   'P 1'
#
loop_
_entity.id
_entity.type
_entity.pdbx_description
1 polymer ?
#
loop_
_entity_poly.entity_id
_entity_poly.type
_entity_poly.pdbx_seq_one_letter_code
_entity_poly.pdbx_strand_id
1 'polypeptide(L)'
;MIRQSPYLRGLIRNSLSKVGARCLTAQAASALRESEPMVRYEEYADVDWNNLGFGLTRTDYMYKSKCTSNKSFEEGQVTDYGNVELSPAAGVLNYGQGIFEGTKAFRGEDGRILLFRPDQNAIRMQTGAERMCMQAPSVQQFVDAVKHTAIANKRWIPPPGKGSLYLRPLLLGTGPTLGVSPAPEYTFLVYASPVGNYFKEGTAPLNLYVNTEFHRATRGGAGGVKSITNYAPVMKAITRAKEQGFSDVVYLDSVHKKYIEEVSSCNIFLVKGNVISTPATVGTILEGITRKSIIDIARDFGYKVEERLVEVDELMEADEVFTTGTAVSVASVGSVTYNDRRVEYKTGDELVSQKLYKTLVGIQVGKIEDKYNWFAHEHMITNGITNEQQSANLDNETMVPSVTLGSTNLSSQAHEPGSIEYSKVTANVAKETTQ
;
A
#
# COMPACT_ATOMS: atom_id res chain seq x y z
N MET A 1 -50.01 -41.45 25.87
CA MET A 1 -50.54 -41.38 27.25
C MET A 1 -50.34 -39.93 27.71
N ILE A 2 -51.33 -39.04 27.64
CA ILE A 2 -52.40 -38.76 28.65
C ILE A 2 -51.75 -38.54 30.04
N ARG A 3 -51.77 -37.37 30.70
CA ARG A 3 -52.86 -36.46 31.19
C ARG A 3 -52.28 -35.04 31.49
N GLN A 4 -53.01 -33.95 31.73
CA GLN A 4 -54.38 -33.45 31.45
C GLN A 4 -54.40 -31.91 31.63
N SER A 5 -55.43 -31.24 31.08
CA SER A 5 -55.75 -29.79 31.26
C SER A 5 -56.56 -29.55 32.57
N PRO A 6 -56.81 -28.31 33.02
CA PRO A 6 -57.84 -27.39 32.47
C PRO A 6 -57.28 -25.94 32.29
N TYR A 7 -57.97 -24.83 31.99
CA TYR A 7 -59.39 -24.45 31.73
C TYR A 7 -59.48 -23.55 30.45
N LEU A 8 -60.52 -22.72 30.25
CA LEU A 8 -61.71 -23.02 29.44
C LEU A 8 -62.58 -21.76 29.17
N ARG A 9 -62.92 -21.46 27.90
CA ARG A 9 -63.85 -20.39 27.40
C ARG A 9 -63.35 -18.92 27.52
N GLY A 10 -63.58 -18.00 26.57
CA GLY A 10 -64.11 -18.11 25.19
C GLY A 10 -65.18 -17.06 24.88
N LEU A 11 -65.06 -16.31 23.76
CA LEU A 11 -66.16 -15.58 23.09
C LEU A 11 -65.73 -15.04 21.71
N ILE A 12 -66.58 -15.24 20.69
CA ILE A 12 -66.50 -14.63 19.35
C ILE A 12 -67.92 -14.19 18.97
N ARG A 13 -68.11 -12.94 18.49
CA ARG A 13 -68.99 -12.63 17.33
C ARG A 13 -69.05 -11.14 16.95
N ASN A 14 -68.97 -10.93 15.64
CA ASN A 14 -69.71 -9.99 14.78
C ASN A 14 -69.86 -8.50 15.14
N SER A 15 -69.55 -7.65 14.15
CA SER A 15 -70.52 -6.63 13.70
C SER A 15 -70.49 -6.45 12.17
N LEU A 16 -71.62 -5.99 11.61
CA LEU A 16 -71.88 -5.76 10.18
C LEU A 16 -72.52 -4.38 10.04
N SER A 17 -72.01 -3.54 9.12
CA SER A 17 -72.72 -2.47 8.36
C SER A 17 -71.65 -1.62 7.66
N LYS A 18 -71.53 -1.54 6.33
CA LYS A 18 -72.45 -1.03 5.27
C LYS A 18 -72.80 0.48 5.34
N VAL A 19 -72.00 1.22 4.56
CA VAL A 19 -72.40 2.25 3.57
C VAL A 19 -73.09 3.53 4.07
N GLY A 20 -72.43 4.66 3.78
CA GLY A 20 -73.04 5.98 3.65
C GLY A 20 -72.15 6.88 2.80
N ALA A 21 -72.40 6.93 1.48
CA ALA A 21 -71.61 7.78 0.58
C ALA A 21 -72.13 9.23 0.59
N ARG A 22 -71.22 10.20 0.73
CA ARG A 22 -71.44 11.59 0.31
C ARG A 22 -70.21 12.12 -0.41
N CYS A 23 -70.43 12.61 -1.63
CA CYS A 23 -69.42 13.26 -2.45
C CYS A 23 -69.24 14.71 -1.98
N LEU A 24 -67.99 15.13 -1.74
CA LEU A 24 -67.61 16.53 -1.69
C LEU A 24 -66.31 16.71 -2.47
N THR A 25 -66.35 17.61 -3.44
CA THR A 25 -65.21 18.03 -4.25
C THR A 25 -64.23 18.86 -3.42
N ALA A 26 -62.95 18.50 -3.41
CA ALA A 26 -61.88 19.35 -2.88
C ALA A 26 -60.70 19.36 -3.87
N GLN A 27 -60.18 20.54 -4.16
CA GLN A 27 -59.17 20.77 -5.20
C GLN A 27 -57.79 20.24 -4.78
N ALA A 28 -56.99 19.87 -5.77
CA ALA A 28 -55.59 19.52 -5.55
C ALA A 28 -54.78 20.77 -5.14
N ALA A 29 -54.33 20.80 -3.89
CA ALA A 29 -53.27 21.69 -3.44
C ALA A 29 -51.99 20.86 -3.29
N SER A 30 -51.11 20.95 -4.30
CA SER A 30 -49.77 20.36 -4.22
C SER A 30 -48.92 21.16 -3.23
N ALA A 31 -48.92 20.73 -1.97
CA ALA A 31 -47.94 21.20 -1.01
C ALA A 31 -46.59 20.55 -1.36
N LEU A 32 -45.75 21.29 -2.09
CA LEU A 32 -44.33 20.97 -2.24
C LEU A 32 -43.70 20.93 -0.86
N ARG A 33 -43.57 19.73 -0.28
CA ARG A 33 -42.58 19.50 0.79
C ARG A 33 -41.22 19.71 0.17
N GLU A 34 -40.51 20.74 0.62
CA GLU A 34 -39.07 20.81 0.46
C GLU A 34 -38.49 19.52 1.03
N SER A 35 -37.89 18.71 0.16
CA SER A 35 -37.21 17.50 0.59
C SER A 35 -35.94 17.91 1.31
N GLU A 36 -35.88 17.67 2.61
CA GLU A 36 -34.60 17.66 3.34
C GLU A 36 -33.58 16.84 2.53
N PRO A 37 -32.32 17.29 2.42
CA PRO A 37 -31.33 16.57 1.63
C PRO A 37 -31.17 15.17 2.23
N MET A 38 -31.53 14.13 1.45
CA MET A 38 -31.26 12.74 1.82
C MET A 38 -29.74 12.55 1.89
N VAL A 39 -29.19 12.73 3.09
CA VAL A 39 -27.90 12.18 3.45
C VAL A 39 -28.06 10.67 3.37
N ARG A 40 -27.63 10.09 2.24
CA ARG A 40 -27.38 8.65 2.19
C ARG A 40 -26.29 8.39 3.21
N TYR A 41 -26.67 7.86 4.36
CA TYR A 41 -25.72 7.26 5.28
C TYR A 41 -24.96 6.20 4.49
N GLU A 42 -23.68 6.45 4.23
CA GLU A 42 -22.79 5.47 3.62
C GLU A 42 -22.71 4.29 4.59
N GLU A 43 -23.29 3.17 4.20
CA GLU A 43 -23.38 1.98 5.05
C GLU A 43 -21.98 1.37 5.20
N TYR A 44 -21.30 1.75 6.27
CA TYR A 44 -20.01 1.17 6.68
C TYR A 44 -20.13 -0.36 6.79
N ALA A 45 -19.02 -1.07 6.56
CA ALA A 45 -18.96 -2.49 6.86
C ALA A 45 -19.24 -2.76 8.35
N ASP A 46 -19.92 -3.86 8.65
CA ASP A 46 -20.20 -4.32 10.02
C ASP A 46 -18.92 -4.90 10.64
N VAL A 47 -18.17 -4.04 11.34
CA VAL A 47 -16.83 -4.30 11.87
C VAL A 47 -16.65 -3.52 13.17
N ASP A 48 -15.99 -4.10 14.18
CA ASP A 48 -15.54 -3.34 15.34
C ASP A 48 -14.32 -2.47 14.98
N TRP A 49 -14.61 -1.26 14.49
CA TRP A 49 -13.64 -0.24 14.14
C TRP A 49 -12.71 0.17 15.30
N ASN A 50 -13.07 -0.08 16.56
CA ASN A 50 -12.20 0.24 17.70
C ASN A 50 -11.14 -0.84 17.93
N ASN A 51 -11.42 -2.10 17.58
CA ASN A 51 -10.56 -3.25 17.83
C ASN A 51 -9.87 -3.82 16.59
N LEU A 52 -9.89 -3.08 15.48
CA LEU A 52 -9.02 -3.36 14.33
C LEU A 52 -7.54 -3.41 14.72
N GLY A 53 -6.85 -4.45 14.25
CA GLY A 53 -5.40 -4.59 14.24
C GLY A 53 -4.80 -4.38 12.84
N PHE A 54 -3.68 -5.05 12.56
CA PHE A 54 -3.03 -5.11 11.24
C PHE A 54 -3.20 -6.48 10.55
N GLY A 55 -4.28 -7.20 10.89
CA GLY A 55 -4.62 -8.48 10.28
C GLY A 55 -5.35 -8.30 8.94
N LEU A 56 -5.31 -9.34 8.10
CA LEU A 56 -6.09 -9.36 6.85
C LEU A 56 -7.58 -9.49 7.17
N THR A 57 -8.33 -8.43 6.89
CA THR A 57 -9.79 -8.46 6.78
C THR A 57 -10.14 -8.42 5.30
N ARG A 58 -10.80 -9.46 4.79
CA ARG A 58 -11.20 -9.54 3.38
C ARG A 58 -12.21 -8.44 3.06
N THR A 59 -11.87 -7.57 2.11
CA THR A 59 -12.80 -6.59 1.54
C THR A 59 -13.54 -7.16 0.32
N ASP A 60 -14.49 -6.42 -0.22
CA ASP A 60 -15.39 -6.90 -1.28
C ASP A 60 -14.63 -7.05 -2.63
N TYR A 61 -13.74 -6.11 -2.97
CA TYR A 61 -13.12 -6.00 -4.31
C TYR A 61 -11.59 -5.88 -4.29
N MET A 62 -10.98 -6.21 -5.44
CA MET A 62 -9.57 -5.98 -5.77
C MET A 62 -9.43 -5.47 -7.23
N TYR A 63 -8.35 -4.78 -7.57
CA TYR A 63 -8.02 -4.40 -8.95
C TYR A 63 -7.00 -5.38 -9.54
N LYS A 64 -7.12 -5.72 -10.83
CA LYS A 64 -6.15 -6.54 -11.57
C LYS A 64 -5.93 -6.02 -12.98
N SER A 65 -4.66 -5.96 -13.40
CA SER A 65 -4.21 -5.71 -14.78
C SER A 65 -3.12 -6.72 -15.14
N LYS A 66 -3.02 -7.06 -16.43
CA LYS A 66 -1.99 -7.96 -16.98
C LYS A 66 -1.06 -7.21 -17.92
N CYS A 67 0.15 -7.74 -18.06
CA CYS A 67 1.08 -7.40 -19.11
C CYS A 67 1.50 -8.71 -19.79
N THR A 68 0.90 -9.02 -20.93
CA THR A 68 1.31 -10.14 -21.80
C THR A 68 2.23 -9.58 -22.90
N SER A 69 3.43 -10.16 -23.05
CA SER A 69 4.56 -9.60 -23.83
C SER A 69 5.20 -8.31 -23.25
N ASN A 70 6.38 -7.92 -23.77
CA ASN A 70 7.16 -6.75 -23.37
C ASN A 70 6.53 -5.40 -23.80
N LYS A 71 5.25 -5.20 -23.47
CA LYS A 71 4.44 -4.02 -23.83
C LYS A 71 4.02 -3.26 -22.57
N SER A 72 3.13 -2.29 -22.72
CA SER A 72 2.42 -1.68 -21.60
C SER A 72 1.45 -2.67 -20.94
N PHE A 73 1.13 -2.43 -19.67
CA PHE A 73 -0.01 -3.07 -19.01
C PHE A 73 -1.32 -2.76 -19.74
N GLU A 74 -2.18 -3.78 -19.82
CA GLU A 74 -3.55 -3.71 -20.32
C GLU A 74 -4.43 -2.85 -19.39
N GLU A 75 -5.58 -2.40 -19.87
CA GLU A 75 -6.59 -1.76 -19.02
C GLU A 75 -7.02 -2.76 -17.93
N GLY A 76 -6.85 -2.37 -16.67
CA GLY A 76 -7.19 -3.22 -15.54
C GLY A 76 -8.62 -3.01 -15.05
N GLN A 77 -9.13 -4.04 -14.38
CA GLN A 77 -10.52 -4.10 -13.94
C GLN A 77 -10.59 -4.26 -12.42
N VAL A 78 -11.61 -3.67 -11.82
CA VAL A 78 -12.03 -4.02 -10.45
C VAL A 78 -12.86 -5.29 -10.54
N THR A 79 -12.48 -6.30 -9.76
CA THR A 79 -13.17 -7.58 -9.66
C THR A 79 -13.45 -7.90 -8.19
N ASP A 80 -14.32 -8.86 -7.92
CA ASP A 80 -14.48 -9.41 -6.57
C ASP A 80 -13.11 -9.87 -6.01
N TYR A 81 -12.91 -9.69 -4.70
CA TYR A 81 -11.73 -10.20 -4.01
C TYR A 81 -11.68 -11.72 -4.13
N GLY A 82 -10.57 -12.28 -4.62
CA GLY A 82 -10.39 -13.72 -4.79
C GLY A 82 -8.93 -14.16 -4.78
N ASN A 83 -8.73 -15.47 -4.83
CA ASN A 83 -7.38 -16.05 -4.95
C ASN A 83 -6.78 -15.76 -6.33
N VAL A 84 -5.46 -15.64 -6.39
CA VAL A 84 -4.72 -15.53 -7.65
C VAL A 84 -4.31 -16.92 -8.11
N GLU A 85 -4.87 -17.38 -9.22
CA GLU A 85 -4.41 -18.58 -9.92
C GLU A 85 -3.09 -18.30 -10.65
N LEU A 86 -2.11 -19.19 -10.50
CA LEU A 86 -0.78 -19.09 -11.08
C LEU A 86 -0.34 -20.46 -11.61
N SER A 87 0.42 -20.47 -12.71
CA SER A 87 1.16 -21.66 -13.11
C SER A 87 2.17 -22.04 -12.01
N PRO A 88 2.34 -23.33 -11.66
CA PRO A 88 3.42 -23.77 -10.77
C PRO A 88 4.82 -23.34 -11.25
N ALA A 89 5.00 -23.12 -12.55
CA ALA A 89 6.23 -22.62 -13.16
C ALA A 89 6.34 -21.08 -13.19
N ALA A 90 5.46 -20.33 -12.52
CA ALA A 90 5.53 -18.87 -12.50
C ALA A 90 6.85 -18.37 -11.85
N GLY A 91 7.48 -17.37 -12.48
CA GLY A 91 8.77 -16.83 -12.02
C GLY A 91 8.74 -16.29 -10.57
N VAL A 92 7.59 -15.75 -10.13
CA VAL A 92 7.40 -15.29 -8.74
C VAL A 92 7.44 -16.43 -7.72
N LEU A 93 6.97 -17.63 -8.07
CA LEU A 93 6.94 -18.79 -7.16
C LEU A 93 8.30 -19.48 -7.03
N ASN A 94 9.08 -19.52 -8.12
CA ASN A 94 10.32 -20.30 -8.21
C ASN A 94 11.58 -19.47 -7.98
N TYR A 95 11.59 -18.21 -8.43
CA TYR A 95 12.78 -17.34 -8.40
C TYR A 95 12.56 -16.01 -7.68
N GLY A 96 11.39 -15.84 -7.03
CA GLY A 96 11.09 -14.67 -6.21
C GLY A 96 10.94 -13.37 -6.99
N GLN A 97 10.67 -13.42 -8.30
CA GLN A 97 10.50 -12.23 -9.14
C GLN A 97 9.15 -11.53 -8.84
N GLY A 98 9.09 -10.81 -7.73
CA GLY A 98 7.91 -10.09 -7.26
C GLY A 98 8.23 -8.90 -6.37
N ILE A 99 7.45 -7.84 -6.54
CA ILE A 99 7.55 -6.57 -5.82
C ILE A 99 6.19 -6.25 -5.22
N PHE A 100 6.17 -5.54 -4.10
CA PHE A 100 4.93 -5.04 -3.53
C PHE A 100 5.08 -3.62 -3.04
N GLU A 101 3.96 -2.94 -2.89
CA GLU A 101 3.87 -1.62 -2.30
C GLU A 101 2.96 -1.58 -1.06
N GLY A 102 2.95 -0.44 -0.39
CA GLY A 102 2.07 -0.22 0.75
C GLY A 102 1.70 1.25 0.88
N THR A 103 0.43 1.54 0.65
CA THR A 103 -0.17 2.87 0.83
C THR A 103 -1.49 2.78 1.61
N LYS A 104 -2.10 3.91 1.91
CA LYS A 104 -3.32 4.02 2.72
C LYS A 104 -4.30 5.01 2.10
N ALA A 105 -5.59 4.65 2.13
CA ALA A 105 -6.68 5.61 1.98
C ALA A 105 -7.23 5.97 3.36
N PHE A 106 -7.40 7.27 3.59
CA PHE A 106 -7.91 7.85 4.82
C PHE A 106 -9.26 8.50 4.55
N ARG A 107 -10.13 8.52 5.56
CA ARG A 107 -11.40 9.27 5.53
C ARG A 107 -11.21 10.55 6.36
N GLY A 108 -11.29 11.69 5.70
CA GLY A 108 -11.28 13.00 6.35
C GLY A 108 -12.55 13.24 7.16
N GLU A 109 -12.51 14.20 8.09
CA GLU A 109 -13.70 14.59 8.87
C GLU A 109 -14.78 15.27 8.00
N ASP A 110 -14.38 15.83 6.86
CA ASP A 110 -15.26 16.34 5.80
C ASP A 110 -15.82 15.23 4.88
N GLY A 111 -15.52 13.96 5.16
CA GLY A 111 -15.97 12.80 4.38
C GLY A 111 -15.16 12.52 3.11
N ARG A 112 -14.18 13.37 2.73
CA ARG A 112 -13.31 13.10 1.59
C ARG A 112 -12.46 11.84 1.81
N ILE A 113 -12.18 11.13 0.74
CA ILE A 113 -11.23 10.01 0.73
C ILE A 113 -9.90 10.52 0.20
N LEU A 114 -8.85 10.34 1.00
CA LEU A 114 -7.54 10.94 0.80
C LEU A 114 -6.49 9.84 0.62
N LEU A 115 -5.71 9.93 -0.46
CA LEU A 115 -4.60 9.02 -0.77
C LEU A 115 -3.26 9.73 -0.59
N PHE A 116 -2.44 9.22 0.31
CA PHE A 116 -1.16 9.84 0.67
C PHE A 116 -0.01 9.34 -0.21
N ARG A 117 0.56 10.24 -1.03
CA ARG A 117 1.74 10.04 -1.89
C ARG A 117 1.74 8.77 -2.76
N PRO A 118 0.62 8.38 -3.42
CA PRO A 118 0.56 7.14 -4.20
C PRO A 118 1.44 7.20 -5.46
N ASP A 119 1.77 8.40 -5.94
CA ASP A 119 2.76 8.66 -6.98
C ASP A 119 4.17 8.19 -6.57
N GLN A 120 4.57 8.46 -5.32
CA GLN A 120 5.87 8.04 -4.78
C GLN A 120 5.90 6.51 -4.59
N ASN A 121 4.78 5.90 -4.23
CA ASN A 121 4.64 4.43 -4.22
C ASN A 121 4.84 3.86 -5.64
N ALA A 122 4.25 4.49 -6.66
CA ALA A 122 4.40 4.07 -8.05
C ALA A 122 5.85 4.17 -8.54
N ILE A 123 6.51 5.31 -8.30
CA ILE A 123 7.91 5.55 -8.67
C ILE A 123 8.82 4.51 -8.02
N ARG A 124 8.64 4.23 -6.71
CA ARG A 124 9.44 3.21 -6.01
C ARG A 124 9.18 1.80 -6.54
N MET A 125 7.95 1.49 -6.98
CA MET A 125 7.67 0.23 -7.69
C MET A 125 8.38 0.17 -9.04
N GLN A 126 8.45 1.26 -9.80
CA GLN A 126 9.17 1.32 -11.08
C GLN A 126 10.68 1.11 -10.92
N THR A 127 11.33 1.84 -9.99
CA THR A 127 12.75 1.64 -9.66
C THR A 127 13.03 0.21 -9.19
N GLY A 128 12.11 -0.37 -8.41
CA GLY A 128 12.19 -1.77 -8.03
C GLY A 128 12.09 -2.72 -9.20
N ALA A 129 11.16 -2.47 -10.12
CA ALA A 129 10.88 -3.31 -11.27
C ALA A 129 12.07 -3.32 -12.24
N GLU A 130 12.68 -2.16 -12.49
CA GLU A 130 13.93 -2.03 -13.22
C GLU A 130 15.03 -2.92 -12.60
N ARG A 131 15.27 -2.82 -11.28
CA ARG A 131 16.27 -3.62 -10.57
C ARG A 131 16.03 -5.13 -10.63
N MET A 132 14.75 -5.54 -10.74
CA MET A 132 14.29 -6.94 -10.79
C MET A 132 14.01 -7.44 -12.22
N CYS A 133 14.34 -6.66 -13.25
CA CYS A 133 14.03 -6.94 -14.67
C CYS A 133 12.55 -7.27 -14.92
N MET A 134 11.64 -6.43 -14.41
CA MET A 134 10.19 -6.57 -14.54
C MET A 134 9.61 -5.39 -15.32
N GLN A 135 8.57 -5.64 -16.13
CA GLN A 135 7.74 -4.56 -16.65
C GLN A 135 6.88 -3.98 -15.52
N ALA A 136 6.90 -2.66 -15.33
CA ALA A 136 6.04 -1.96 -14.36
C ALA A 136 4.85 -1.28 -15.04
N PRO A 137 3.74 -1.04 -14.32
CA PRO A 137 2.72 -0.08 -14.74
C PRO A 137 3.32 1.35 -14.78
N SER A 138 2.71 2.23 -15.56
CA SER A 138 2.98 3.67 -15.48
C SER A 138 2.54 4.23 -14.12
N VAL A 139 3.08 5.40 -13.73
CA VAL A 139 2.66 6.10 -12.50
C VAL A 139 1.16 6.34 -12.48
N GLN A 140 0.57 6.74 -13.62
CA GLN A 140 -0.87 6.95 -13.75
C GLN A 140 -1.66 5.65 -13.53
N GLN A 141 -1.31 4.55 -14.23
CA GLN A 141 -1.96 3.25 -14.07
C GLN A 141 -1.89 2.72 -12.62
N PHE A 142 -0.77 2.95 -11.92
CA PHE A 142 -0.64 2.60 -10.51
C PHE A 142 -1.58 3.43 -9.63
N VAL A 143 -1.57 4.76 -9.80
CA VAL A 143 -2.38 5.69 -9.00
C VAL A 143 -3.87 5.43 -9.21
N ASP A 144 -4.31 5.18 -10.45
CA ASP A 144 -5.71 4.90 -10.75
C ASP A 144 -6.16 3.53 -10.27
N ALA A 145 -5.30 2.50 -10.33
CA ALA A 145 -5.57 1.21 -9.69
C ALA A 145 -5.79 1.34 -8.16
N VAL A 146 -4.97 2.15 -7.49
CA VAL A 146 -5.11 2.45 -6.06
C VAL A 146 -6.41 3.22 -5.79
N LYS A 147 -6.74 4.24 -6.59
CA LYS A 147 -8.02 4.99 -6.50
C LYS A 147 -9.22 4.07 -6.68
N HIS A 148 -9.28 3.31 -7.79
CA HIS A 148 -10.39 2.41 -8.08
C HIS A 148 -10.58 1.35 -6.99
N THR A 149 -9.49 0.79 -6.46
CA THR A 149 -9.57 -0.17 -5.34
C THR A 149 -10.10 0.48 -4.06
N ALA A 150 -9.69 1.71 -3.75
CA ALA A 150 -10.18 2.45 -2.58
C ALA A 150 -11.67 2.84 -2.72
N ILE A 151 -12.09 3.29 -3.91
CA ILE A 151 -13.48 3.66 -4.21
C ILE A 151 -14.40 2.44 -4.17
N ALA A 152 -14.02 1.33 -4.81
CA ALA A 152 -14.81 0.10 -4.81
C ALA A 152 -15.01 -0.44 -3.37
N ASN A 153 -13.97 -0.34 -2.53
CA ASN A 153 -14.02 -0.74 -1.13
C ASN A 153 -14.36 0.42 -0.17
N LYS A 154 -15.05 1.48 -0.62
CA LYS A 154 -15.31 2.70 0.16
C LYS A 154 -15.95 2.46 1.53
N ARG A 155 -16.85 1.47 1.65
CA ARG A 155 -17.47 1.06 2.92
C ARG A 155 -16.53 0.41 3.94
N TRP A 156 -15.38 -0.07 3.48
CA TRP A 156 -14.30 -0.63 4.31
C TRP A 156 -13.28 0.42 4.76
N ILE A 157 -13.35 1.66 4.27
CA ILE A 157 -12.50 2.75 4.75
C ILE A 157 -13.02 3.17 6.13
N PRO A 158 -12.23 3.00 7.22
CA PRO A 158 -12.70 3.26 8.58
C PRO A 158 -13.25 4.68 8.77
N PRO A 159 -14.20 4.87 9.72
CA PRO A 159 -14.62 6.21 10.13
C PRO A 159 -13.43 7.07 10.60
N PRO A 160 -13.53 8.42 10.53
CA PRO A 160 -12.48 9.32 10.97
C PRO A 160 -11.96 8.98 12.38
N GLY A 161 -10.64 8.97 12.53
CA GLY A 161 -9.98 8.62 13.79
C GLY A 161 -9.96 7.12 14.16
N LYS A 162 -10.62 6.23 13.41
CA LYS A 162 -10.63 4.78 13.72
C LYS A 162 -9.56 3.96 13.00
N GLY A 163 -9.02 4.47 11.89
CA GLY A 163 -7.98 3.77 11.15
C GLY A 163 -7.81 4.27 9.71
N SER A 164 -7.39 3.36 8.83
CA SER A 164 -7.24 3.59 7.39
C SER A 164 -7.55 2.32 6.61
N LEU A 165 -7.87 2.45 5.32
CA LEU A 165 -7.86 1.31 4.40
C LEU A 165 -6.42 1.15 3.87
N TYR A 166 -5.74 0.09 4.29
CA TYR A 166 -4.41 -0.24 3.76
C TYR A 166 -4.56 -0.88 2.40
N LEU A 167 -3.86 -0.33 1.39
CA LEU A 167 -3.83 -0.86 0.03
C LEU A 167 -2.47 -1.54 -0.22
N ARG A 168 -2.54 -2.74 -0.79
CA ARG A 168 -1.40 -3.58 -1.16
C ARG A 168 -1.36 -3.79 -2.68
N PRO A 169 -0.66 -2.91 -3.41
CA PRO A 169 -0.25 -3.19 -4.78
C PRO A 169 0.81 -4.30 -4.80
N LEU A 170 0.69 -5.23 -5.73
CA LEU A 170 1.58 -6.34 -6.01
C LEU A 170 1.94 -6.31 -7.50
N LEU A 171 3.22 -6.47 -7.82
CA LEU A 171 3.72 -6.71 -9.17
C LEU A 171 4.38 -8.09 -9.18
N LEU A 172 3.83 -9.01 -9.96
CA LEU A 172 4.14 -10.43 -9.91
C LEU A 172 4.64 -10.91 -11.28
N GLY A 173 5.79 -11.58 -11.36
CA GLY A 173 6.21 -12.34 -12.54
C GLY A 173 5.38 -13.62 -12.66
N THR A 174 4.25 -13.54 -13.38
CA THR A 174 3.24 -14.61 -13.44
C THR A 174 3.44 -15.58 -14.61
N GLY A 175 4.16 -15.16 -15.65
CA GLY A 175 4.45 -16.00 -16.80
C GLY A 175 5.29 -17.23 -16.43
N PRO A 176 5.06 -18.39 -17.06
CA PRO A 176 5.79 -19.62 -16.77
C PRO A 176 7.23 -19.54 -17.29
N THR A 177 8.21 -19.88 -16.45
CA THR A 177 9.60 -20.10 -16.86
C THR A 177 10.30 -21.12 -15.95
N LEU A 178 11.10 -22.00 -16.55
CA LEU A 178 12.03 -22.91 -15.86
C LEU A 178 13.49 -22.48 -16.02
N GLY A 179 13.75 -21.50 -16.88
CA GLY A 179 15.06 -20.86 -16.99
C GLY A 179 15.14 -19.69 -16.01
N VAL A 180 16.35 -19.40 -15.51
CA VAL A 180 16.60 -18.20 -14.71
C VAL A 180 16.64 -17.00 -15.66
N SER A 181 15.47 -16.46 -15.97
CA SER A 181 15.22 -15.32 -16.85
C SER A 181 14.06 -14.49 -16.31
N PRO A 182 13.88 -13.24 -16.79
CA PRO A 182 12.64 -12.50 -16.57
C PRO A 182 11.41 -13.31 -17.01
N ALA A 183 10.32 -13.20 -16.25
CA ALA A 183 9.04 -13.82 -16.62
C ALA A 183 8.48 -13.21 -17.92
N PRO A 184 7.87 -14.01 -18.81
CA PRO A 184 7.29 -13.51 -20.07
C PRO A 184 5.97 -12.74 -19.90
N GLU A 185 5.36 -12.80 -18.71
CA GLU A 185 4.12 -12.12 -18.37
C GLU A 185 4.15 -11.61 -16.93
N TYR A 186 3.49 -10.49 -16.69
CA TYR A 186 3.35 -9.89 -15.36
C TYR A 186 1.88 -9.63 -15.01
N THR A 187 1.56 -9.74 -13.73
CA THR A 187 0.27 -9.31 -13.16
C THR A 187 0.51 -8.18 -12.18
N PHE A 188 -0.21 -7.07 -12.37
CA PHE A 188 -0.31 -6.00 -11.39
C PHE A 188 -1.68 -6.11 -10.70
N LEU A 189 -1.68 -6.19 -9.37
CA LEU A 189 -2.89 -6.40 -8.58
C LEU A 189 -2.89 -5.47 -7.37
N VAL A 190 -4.04 -4.92 -7.00
CA VAL A 190 -4.19 -4.14 -5.75
C VAL A 190 -5.34 -4.72 -4.95
N TYR A 191 -5.06 -5.19 -3.74
CA TYR A 191 -6.09 -5.54 -2.76
C TYR A 191 -6.06 -4.57 -1.57
N ALA A 192 -7.12 -4.60 -0.76
CA ALA A 192 -7.26 -3.75 0.41
C ALA A 192 -7.55 -4.54 1.69
N SER A 193 -7.31 -3.92 2.84
CA SER A 193 -7.78 -4.37 4.16
C SER A 193 -7.96 -3.14 5.06
N PRO A 194 -9.06 -3.01 5.82
CA PRO A 194 -9.12 -2.06 6.93
C PRO A 194 -8.01 -2.39 7.94
N VAL A 195 -7.36 -1.36 8.47
CA VAL A 195 -6.39 -1.47 9.56
C VAL A 195 -6.62 -0.37 10.59
N GLY A 196 -6.47 -0.71 11.86
CA GLY A 196 -6.61 0.24 12.97
C GLY A 196 -5.42 1.19 13.07
N ASN A 197 -5.54 2.21 13.92
CA ASN A 197 -4.39 3.01 14.33
C ASN A 197 -3.39 2.12 15.08
N TYR A 198 -2.12 2.15 14.66
CA TYR A 198 -1.07 1.35 15.28
C TYR A 198 -0.76 1.83 16.71
N PHE A 199 -0.78 3.15 16.92
CA PHE A 199 -0.73 3.78 18.23
C PHE A 199 -2.14 4.20 18.66
N LYS A 200 -2.81 3.32 19.40
CA LYS A 200 -3.94 3.69 20.28
C LYS A 200 -3.35 4.24 21.58
N GLU A 201 -4.10 5.05 22.32
CA GLU A 201 -3.69 5.47 23.66
C GLU A 201 -3.30 4.24 24.50
N GLY A 202 -2.15 4.29 25.17
CA GLY A 202 -1.60 3.14 25.91
C GLY A 202 -0.79 2.11 25.11
N THR A 203 -0.54 2.32 23.81
CA THR A 203 0.35 1.43 23.04
C THR A 203 1.79 1.59 23.52
N ALA A 204 2.41 0.50 23.98
CA ALA A 204 3.77 0.49 24.49
C ALA A 204 4.80 0.89 23.40
N PRO A 205 5.77 1.77 23.70
CA PRO A 205 6.92 2.05 22.86
C PRO A 205 7.72 0.78 22.53
N LEU A 206 8.39 0.76 21.37
CA LEU A 206 9.11 -0.42 20.90
C LEU A 206 10.32 -0.76 21.79
N ASN A 207 10.48 -2.04 22.13
CA ASN A 207 11.70 -2.59 22.74
C ASN A 207 12.47 -3.35 21.65
N LEU A 208 13.64 -2.86 21.25
CA LEU A 208 14.37 -3.39 20.09
C LEU A 208 15.65 -4.15 20.49
N TYR A 209 15.99 -5.16 19.69
CA TYR A 209 17.26 -5.88 19.80
C TYR A 209 18.17 -5.57 18.61
N VAL A 210 19.44 -5.24 18.87
CA VAL A 210 20.45 -5.10 17.80
C VAL A 210 21.00 -6.47 17.44
N ASN A 211 20.67 -6.93 16.23
CA ASN A 211 21.10 -8.22 15.73
C ASN A 211 22.47 -8.15 15.03
N THR A 212 23.37 -9.04 15.44
CA THR A 212 24.75 -9.18 14.95
C THR A 212 24.98 -10.43 14.09
N GLU A 213 24.03 -11.39 14.10
CA GLU A 213 24.14 -12.67 13.38
C GLU A 213 23.67 -12.57 11.93
N PHE A 214 22.49 -11.98 11.71
CA PHE A 214 21.85 -11.91 10.39
C PHE A 214 22.06 -10.53 9.74
N HIS A 215 22.04 -10.47 8.41
CA HIS A 215 22.05 -9.19 7.68
C HIS A 215 20.77 -9.06 6.85
N ARG A 216 20.15 -7.88 6.89
CA ARG A 216 18.90 -7.58 6.18
C ARG A 216 19.12 -7.45 4.68
N ALA A 217 20.25 -6.85 4.31
CA ALA A 217 20.69 -6.61 2.95
C ALA A 217 22.22 -6.63 2.87
N THR A 218 22.74 -6.61 1.64
CA THR A 218 24.17 -6.51 1.34
C THR A 218 24.37 -5.54 0.17
N ARG A 219 25.53 -4.88 0.10
CA ARG A 219 25.86 -3.96 -1.01
C ARG A 219 25.84 -4.73 -2.34
N GLY A 220 25.20 -4.15 -3.35
CA GLY A 220 24.95 -4.80 -4.65
C GLY A 220 23.74 -5.74 -4.69
N GLY A 221 23.16 -6.09 -3.53
CA GLY A 221 21.91 -6.85 -3.44
C GLY A 221 20.67 -6.06 -3.87
N ALA A 222 19.50 -6.49 -3.39
CA ALA A 222 18.21 -5.85 -3.67
C ALA A 222 17.68 -5.02 -2.49
N GLY A 223 18.51 -4.71 -1.48
CA GLY A 223 18.07 -4.15 -0.19
C GLY A 223 17.21 -2.88 -0.28
N GLY A 224 17.61 -1.94 -1.13
CA GLY A 224 16.86 -0.70 -1.40
C GLY A 224 15.55 -0.88 -2.20
N VAL A 225 15.20 -2.11 -2.59
CA VAL A 225 13.98 -2.43 -3.35
C VAL A 225 12.93 -3.11 -2.46
N LYS A 226 11.66 -2.84 -2.71
CA LYS A 226 10.53 -3.50 -2.01
C LYS A 226 10.18 -4.88 -2.59
N SER A 227 11.23 -5.69 -2.83
CA SER A 227 11.13 -7.05 -3.36
C SER A 227 10.72 -8.05 -2.27
N ILE A 228 9.95 -9.07 -2.64
CA ILE A 228 9.59 -10.18 -1.72
C ILE A 228 10.83 -10.93 -1.22
N THR A 229 11.91 -10.95 -2.00
CA THR A 229 13.18 -11.63 -1.66
C THR A 229 13.85 -11.09 -0.39
N ASN A 230 13.53 -9.85 0.01
CA ASN A 230 14.17 -9.18 1.15
C ASN A 230 13.47 -9.46 2.49
N TYR A 231 12.23 -9.98 2.46
CA TYR A 231 11.41 -10.17 3.66
C TYR A 231 11.47 -11.59 4.22
N ALA A 232 11.63 -12.62 3.38
CA ALA A 232 11.77 -14.00 3.86
C ALA A 232 13.07 -14.26 4.66
N PRO A 233 14.27 -13.78 4.26
CA PRO A 233 15.52 -14.09 4.96
C PRO A 233 15.59 -13.56 6.40
N VAL A 234 14.90 -12.45 6.69
CA VAL A 234 14.94 -11.80 8.00
C VAL A 234 14.02 -12.45 9.05
N MET A 235 13.06 -13.28 8.63
CA MET A 235 12.04 -13.85 9.51
C MET A 235 12.63 -14.59 10.72
N LYS A 236 13.74 -15.34 10.53
CA LYS A 236 14.39 -16.09 11.62
C LYS A 236 14.91 -15.18 12.75
N ALA A 237 15.45 -14.02 12.41
CA ALA A 237 15.93 -13.05 13.40
C ALA A 237 14.75 -12.40 14.14
N ILE A 238 13.70 -12.02 13.41
CA ILE A 238 12.48 -11.42 13.96
C ILE A 238 11.78 -12.38 14.93
N THR A 239 11.64 -13.66 14.56
CA THR A 239 11.03 -14.68 15.43
C THR A 239 11.82 -14.85 16.73
N ARG A 240 13.16 -15.01 16.65
CA ARG A 240 14.03 -15.14 17.83
C ARG A 240 13.95 -13.93 18.76
N ALA A 241 13.91 -12.72 18.21
CA ALA A 241 13.77 -11.50 19.01
C ALA A 241 12.42 -11.47 19.75
N LYS A 242 11.34 -11.87 19.08
CA LYS A 242 10.00 -11.98 19.70
C LYS A 242 9.91 -13.06 20.76
N GLU A 243 10.54 -14.22 20.55
CA GLU A 243 10.68 -15.29 21.55
C GLU A 243 11.41 -14.80 22.82
N GLN A 244 12.27 -13.80 22.70
CA GLN A 244 13.00 -13.15 23.80
C GLN A 244 12.29 -11.90 24.37
N GLY A 245 11.07 -11.57 23.90
CA GLY A 245 10.30 -10.41 24.40
C GLY A 245 10.67 -9.06 23.78
N PHE A 246 11.42 -9.04 22.68
CA PHE A 246 11.63 -7.83 21.88
C PHE A 246 10.50 -7.63 20.85
N SER A 247 10.18 -6.37 20.56
CA SER A 247 9.18 -5.97 19.57
C SER A 247 9.66 -6.26 18.14
N ASP A 248 10.91 -5.88 17.84
CA ASP A 248 11.53 -6.03 16.52
C ASP A 248 13.07 -5.92 16.58
N VAL A 249 13.73 -6.02 15.42
CA VAL A 249 15.18 -6.16 15.26
C VAL A 249 15.79 -4.95 14.54
N VAL A 250 16.80 -4.32 15.13
CA VAL A 250 17.72 -3.39 14.43
C VAL A 250 18.78 -4.21 13.70
N TYR A 251 19.02 -3.90 12.42
CA TYR A 251 20.08 -4.54 11.63
C TYR A 251 21.32 -3.67 11.52
N LEU A 252 22.49 -4.31 11.60
CA LEU A 252 23.78 -3.72 11.30
C LEU A 252 24.24 -4.09 9.88
N ASP A 253 25.01 -3.18 9.29
CA ASP A 253 25.57 -3.30 7.94
C ASP A 253 26.39 -4.59 7.77
N SER A 254 26.30 -5.19 6.58
CA SER A 254 26.90 -6.50 6.33
C SER A 254 28.43 -6.52 6.21
N VAL A 255 29.10 -5.36 6.28
CA VAL A 255 30.54 -5.23 6.00
C VAL A 255 31.33 -4.95 7.26
N HIS A 256 30.94 -3.91 8.01
CA HIS A 256 31.62 -3.45 9.22
C HIS A 256 30.94 -3.97 10.48
N LYS A 257 29.67 -4.37 10.38
CA LYS A 257 28.81 -4.77 11.51
C LYS A 257 28.78 -3.70 12.61
N LYS A 258 28.76 -2.43 12.19
CA LYS A 258 28.85 -1.26 13.08
C LYS A 258 27.77 -0.22 12.78
N TYR A 259 27.44 -0.02 11.51
CA TYR A 259 26.48 0.99 11.11
C TYR A 259 25.06 0.41 11.12
N ILE A 260 24.11 1.13 11.69
CA ILE A 260 22.70 0.72 11.70
C ILE A 260 22.06 0.96 10.32
N GLU A 261 21.16 0.07 9.90
CA GLU A 261 20.44 0.19 8.61
C GLU A 261 18.94 0.46 8.83
N GLU A 262 18.19 -0.55 9.27
CA GLU A 262 16.73 -0.52 9.40
C GLU A 262 16.25 -1.35 10.60
N VAL A 263 15.01 -1.13 11.02
CA VAL A 263 14.29 -1.97 11.98
C VAL A 263 13.31 -2.85 11.21
N SER A 264 13.80 -4.03 10.78
CA SER A 264 13.14 -5.02 9.90
C SER A 264 12.47 -4.48 8.63
N SER A 265 11.34 -3.78 8.76
CA SER A 265 10.53 -3.23 7.67
C SER A 265 10.30 -1.72 7.77
N CYS A 266 10.92 -1.06 8.75
CA CYS A 266 10.82 0.38 9.04
C CYS A 266 12.20 1.04 9.01
N ASN A 267 12.28 2.28 8.52
CA ASN A 267 13.50 3.10 8.63
C ASN A 267 13.65 3.61 10.07
N ILE A 268 14.89 3.83 10.53
CA ILE A 268 15.21 4.31 11.89
C ILE A 268 15.72 5.75 11.89
N PHE A 269 15.39 6.49 12.96
CA PHE A 269 15.82 7.85 13.23
C PHE A 269 16.29 7.99 14.69
N LEU A 270 17.34 8.77 14.88
CA LEU A 270 17.92 9.12 16.18
C LEU A 270 17.82 10.64 16.36
N VAL A 271 17.51 11.10 17.57
CA VAL A 271 17.54 12.52 17.94
C VAL A 271 18.68 12.75 18.92
N LYS A 272 19.49 13.78 18.67
CA LYS A 272 20.50 14.28 19.61
C LYS A 272 20.50 15.81 19.61
N GLY A 273 20.01 16.42 20.69
CA GLY A 273 19.75 17.86 20.75
C GLY A 273 18.83 18.32 19.61
N ASN A 274 19.32 19.22 18.74
CA ASN A 274 18.57 19.71 17.56
C ASN A 274 18.90 18.94 16.25
N VAL A 275 19.65 17.84 16.34
CA VAL A 275 20.03 17.01 15.18
C VAL A 275 19.17 15.75 15.14
N ILE A 276 18.64 15.44 13.96
CA ILE A 276 17.95 14.18 13.68
C ILE A 276 18.76 13.42 12.64
N SER A 277 19.34 12.28 13.02
CA SER A 277 20.16 11.45 12.14
C SER A 277 19.39 10.21 11.68
N THR A 278 19.58 9.82 10.42
CA THR A 278 19.01 8.58 9.86
C THR A 278 19.99 7.97 8.83
N PRO A 279 20.04 6.63 8.71
CA PRO A 279 20.81 5.97 7.67
C PRO A 279 20.48 6.51 6.25
N ALA A 280 21.51 6.85 5.48
CA ALA A 280 21.39 7.30 4.09
C ALA A 280 20.92 6.15 3.18
N THR A 281 20.05 6.43 2.20
CA THR A 281 19.37 5.40 1.38
C THR A 281 20.24 4.78 0.26
N VAL A 282 21.54 4.60 0.51
CA VAL A 282 22.49 4.13 -0.49
C VAL A 282 22.55 2.60 -0.51
N GLY A 283 21.72 1.99 -1.36
CA GLY A 283 21.82 0.59 -1.78
C GLY A 283 21.21 -0.46 -0.82
N THR A 284 21.50 -0.40 0.48
CA THR A 284 21.04 -1.39 1.47
C THR A 284 19.88 -0.94 2.36
N ILE A 285 19.36 0.27 2.17
CA ILE A 285 18.24 0.83 2.95
C ILE A 285 17.10 1.20 1.99
N LEU A 286 15.86 0.85 2.35
CA LEU A 286 14.69 1.10 1.52
C LEU A 286 14.28 2.57 1.61
N GLU A 287 14.03 3.20 0.46
CA GLU A 287 13.55 4.58 0.40
C GLU A 287 12.11 4.70 0.90
N GLY A 288 11.95 4.87 2.22
CA GLY A 288 10.66 5.05 2.85
C GLY A 288 10.00 6.37 2.46
N ILE A 289 8.77 6.29 1.93
CA ILE A 289 7.95 7.48 1.65
C ILE A 289 7.59 8.19 2.98
N THR A 290 7.37 7.42 4.06
CA THR A 290 7.23 7.96 5.41
C THR A 290 8.52 8.63 5.88
N ARG A 291 9.68 7.97 5.72
CA ARG A 291 11.01 8.53 6.02
C ARG A 291 11.19 9.89 5.33
N LYS A 292 10.95 9.94 4.01
CA LYS A 292 11.02 11.18 3.22
C LYS A 292 10.09 12.28 3.76
N SER A 293 8.83 11.95 4.00
CA SER A 293 7.84 12.91 4.51
C SER A 293 8.20 13.45 5.90
N ILE A 294 8.77 12.60 6.76
CA ILE A 294 9.21 12.97 8.11
C ILE A 294 10.46 13.86 8.07
N ILE A 295 11.38 13.61 7.15
CA ILE A 295 12.54 14.49 6.90
C ILE A 295 12.07 15.89 6.44
N ASP A 296 11.09 15.94 5.53
CA ASP A 296 10.52 17.19 5.04
C ASP A 296 9.85 17.98 6.21
N ILE A 297 8.99 17.33 7.02
CA ILE A 297 8.35 17.95 8.21
C ILE A 297 9.36 18.37 9.29
N ALA A 298 10.40 17.56 9.55
CA ALA A 298 11.40 17.86 10.57
C ALA A 298 12.21 19.12 10.24
N ARG A 299 12.57 19.32 8.97
CA ARG A 299 13.26 20.53 8.50
C ARG A 299 12.40 21.78 8.72
N ASP A 300 11.09 21.68 8.48
CA ASP A 300 10.14 22.76 8.74
C ASP A 300 9.95 23.10 10.23
N PHE A 301 10.22 22.15 11.14
CA PHE A 301 10.29 22.42 12.58
C PHE A 301 11.66 22.94 13.05
N GLY A 302 12.61 23.20 12.14
CA GLY A 302 13.93 23.75 12.45
C GLY A 302 14.97 22.73 12.91
N TYR A 303 14.68 21.42 12.81
CA TYR A 303 15.67 20.38 13.11
C TYR A 303 16.70 20.26 11.98
N LYS A 304 17.97 20.07 12.36
CA LYS A 304 19.02 19.70 11.41
C LYS A 304 18.89 18.22 11.09
N VAL A 305 18.47 17.87 9.88
CA VAL A 305 18.32 16.46 9.47
C VAL A 305 19.56 15.98 8.71
N GLU A 306 20.21 14.93 9.21
CA GLU A 306 21.41 14.32 8.64
C GLU A 306 21.12 12.92 8.10
N GLU A 307 21.37 12.74 6.80
CA GLU A 307 21.26 11.45 6.12
C GLU A 307 22.68 10.93 5.88
N ARG A 308 23.15 10.01 6.74
CA ARG A 308 24.55 9.57 6.78
C ARG A 308 24.69 8.12 7.23
N LEU A 309 25.92 7.61 7.33
CA LEU A 309 26.18 6.44 8.16
C LEU A 309 26.02 6.83 9.65
N VAL A 310 25.39 5.95 10.41
CA VAL A 310 25.11 6.13 11.84
C VAL A 310 25.62 4.90 12.56
N GLU A 311 26.46 5.09 13.58
CA GLU A 311 27.07 3.98 14.32
C GLU A 311 26.11 3.45 15.40
N VAL A 312 26.22 2.17 15.73
CA VAL A 312 25.44 1.56 16.83
C VAL A 312 25.71 2.25 18.18
N ASP A 313 26.93 2.75 18.41
CA ASP A 313 27.24 3.49 19.64
C ASP A 313 26.49 4.82 19.73
N GLU A 314 26.27 5.52 18.60
CA GLU A 314 25.41 6.71 18.55
C GLU A 314 23.95 6.39 18.88
N LEU A 315 23.46 5.21 18.48
CA LEU A 315 22.14 4.72 18.86
C LEU A 315 22.04 4.54 20.38
N MET A 316 23.07 3.96 21.00
CA MET A 316 23.14 3.76 22.46
C MET A 316 23.29 5.07 23.26
N GLU A 317 23.54 6.20 22.59
CA GLU A 317 23.71 7.54 23.20
C GLU A 317 22.64 8.56 22.78
N ALA A 318 21.69 8.20 21.92
CA ALA A 318 20.62 9.09 21.44
C ALA A 318 19.70 9.56 22.59
N ASP A 319 19.15 10.78 22.46
CA ASP A 319 18.18 11.33 23.44
C ASP A 319 16.78 10.74 23.25
N GLU A 320 16.44 10.42 21.98
CA GLU A 320 15.20 9.81 21.55
C GLU A 320 15.46 8.99 20.27
N VAL A 321 14.73 7.88 20.10
CA VAL A 321 14.79 7.02 18.90
C VAL A 321 13.37 6.73 18.43
N PHE A 322 13.17 6.74 17.11
CA PHE A 322 11.89 6.34 16.51
C PHE A 322 12.08 5.63 15.16
N THR A 323 11.08 4.86 14.75
CA THR A 323 11.04 4.20 13.43
C THR A 323 9.89 4.75 12.59
N THR A 324 9.96 4.58 11.27
CA THR A 324 8.93 5.06 10.33
C THR A 324 8.62 4.04 9.25
N GLY A 325 7.35 3.99 8.85
CA GLY A 325 6.87 3.11 7.77
C GLY A 325 5.35 3.22 7.59
N THR A 326 4.81 2.86 6.42
CA THR A 326 3.37 3.06 6.12
C THR A 326 2.43 2.44 7.16
N ALA A 327 2.77 1.27 7.71
CA ALA A 327 1.94 0.58 8.69
C ALA A 327 1.82 1.38 10.01
N VAL A 328 2.96 1.77 10.58
CA VAL A 328 3.09 2.39 11.91
C VAL A 328 3.02 3.92 11.91
N SER A 329 3.15 4.55 10.73
CA SER A 329 3.47 5.96 10.56
C SER A 329 4.81 6.35 11.23
N VAL A 330 4.78 6.73 12.50
CA VAL A 330 5.96 7.05 13.32
C VAL A 330 5.83 6.30 14.65
N ALA A 331 6.87 5.58 15.04
CA ALA A 331 6.85 4.68 16.19
C ALA A 331 7.99 4.98 17.15
N SER A 332 7.68 5.50 18.35
CA SER A 332 8.67 5.75 19.40
C SER A 332 9.29 4.43 19.90
N VAL A 333 10.60 4.44 20.14
CA VAL A 333 11.37 3.33 20.70
C VAL A 333 11.62 3.63 22.17
N GLY A 334 11.17 2.76 23.07
CA GLY A 334 11.37 2.89 24.51
C GLY A 334 12.71 2.32 24.99
N SER A 335 13.23 1.28 24.33
CA SER A 335 14.54 0.71 24.66
C SER A 335 15.21 0.01 23.49
N VAL A 336 16.55 -0.03 23.54
CA VAL A 336 17.40 -0.82 22.65
C VAL A 336 18.36 -1.67 23.51
N THR A 337 18.52 -2.94 23.16
CA THR A 337 19.55 -3.83 23.74
C THR A 337 20.58 -4.21 22.68
N TYR A 338 21.87 -4.04 23.02
CA TYR A 338 23.02 -4.41 22.21
C TYR A 338 24.13 -4.96 23.11
N ASN A 339 24.66 -6.15 22.80
CA ASN A 339 25.72 -6.83 23.56
C ASN A 339 25.50 -6.78 25.09
N ASP A 340 24.35 -7.28 25.54
CA ASP A 340 23.86 -7.30 26.93
C ASP A 340 23.64 -5.92 27.60
N ARG A 341 24.05 -4.82 26.97
CA ARG A 341 23.73 -3.45 27.40
C ARG A 341 22.36 -3.03 26.87
N ARG A 342 21.43 -2.76 27.80
CA ARG A 342 20.14 -2.10 27.51
C ARG A 342 20.26 -0.60 27.76
N VAL A 343 19.71 0.20 26.86
CA VAL A 343 19.48 1.64 27.03
C VAL A 343 17.98 1.89 26.91
N GLU A 344 17.46 2.79 27.76
CA GLU A 344 16.07 3.23 27.74
C GLU A 344 16.01 4.70 27.34
N TYR A 345 15.07 5.04 26.47
CA TYR A 345 14.86 6.38 25.95
C TYR A 345 13.66 7.04 26.63
N LYS A 346 13.56 8.36 26.51
CA LYS A 346 12.36 9.08 26.97
C LYS A 346 11.16 8.66 26.15
N THR A 347 9.99 8.65 26.79
CA THR A 347 8.70 8.37 26.15
C THR A 347 7.69 9.39 26.71
N GLY A 348 6.88 10.01 25.84
CA GLY A 348 6.06 11.16 26.21
C GLY A 348 5.46 11.89 25.01
N ASP A 349 4.42 12.68 25.25
CA ASP A 349 3.66 13.44 24.23
C ASP A 349 4.41 14.66 23.68
N GLU A 350 5.39 15.15 24.44
CA GLU A 350 6.26 16.30 24.18
C GLU A 350 7.44 16.01 23.24
N LEU A 351 7.65 14.74 22.92
CA LEU A 351 8.79 14.25 22.15
C LEU A 351 8.72 14.57 20.65
N VAL A 352 9.88 14.51 20.00
CA VAL A 352 10.03 14.86 18.59
C VAL A 352 9.23 13.90 17.71
N SER A 353 9.29 12.59 17.99
CA SER A 353 8.48 11.58 17.28
C SER A 353 6.99 11.81 17.40
N GLN A 354 6.48 12.27 18.55
CA GLN A 354 5.05 12.56 18.73
C GLN A 354 4.63 13.83 18.01
N LYS A 355 5.46 14.88 18.01
CA LYS A 355 5.23 16.09 17.20
C LYS A 355 5.19 15.76 15.70
N LEU A 356 6.14 14.95 15.23
CA LEU A 356 6.22 14.49 13.84
C LEU A 356 5.04 13.57 13.47
N TYR A 357 4.65 12.64 14.35
CA TYR A 357 3.49 11.76 14.20
C TYR A 357 2.20 12.55 14.03
N LYS A 358 1.89 13.44 14.99
CA LYS A 358 0.67 14.27 15.00
C LYS A 358 0.58 15.13 13.74
N THR A 359 1.72 15.65 13.26
CA THR A 359 1.79 16.44 12.03
C THR A 359 1.54 15.58 10.79
N LEU A 360 2.25 14.46 10.63
CA LEU A 360 2.07 13.55 9.49
C LEU A 360 0.65 12.99 9.41
N VAL A 361 0.10 12.51 10.53
CA VAL A 361 -1.26 11.96 10.56
C VAL A 361 -2.29 13.06 10.34
N GLY A 362 -2.10 14.25 10.93
CA GLY A 362 -2.94 15.41 10.71
C GLY A 362 -3.00 15.82 9.23
N ILE A 363 -1.87 15.79 8.52
CA ILE A 363 -1.84 15.94 7.07
C ILE A 363 -2.62 14.80 6.41
N GLN A 364 -2.29 13.53 6.69
CA GLN A 364 -2.91 12.35 6.05
C GLN A 364 -4.45 12.30 6.13
N VAL A 365 -5.06 12.83 7.20
CA VAL A 365 -6.52 12.90 7.37
C VAL A 365 -7.13 14.26 7.01
N GLY A 366 -6.36 15.20 6.46
CA GLY A 366 -6.83 16.52 6.02
C GLY A 366 -7.12 17.53 7.14
N LYS A 367 -6.64 17.28 8.37
CA LYS A 367 -6.75 18.22 9.51
C LYS A 367 -5.68 19.30 9.52
N ILE A 368 -4.54 19.03 8.89
CA ILE A 368 -3.43 19.97 8.69
C ILE A 368 -3.28 20.16 7.18
N GLU A 369 -3.02 21.40 6.77
CA GLU A 369 -2.82 21.76 5.37
C GLU A 369 -1.65 20.99 4.74
N ASP A 370 -1.89 20.38 3.59
CA ASP A 370 -0.88 19.72 2.78
C ASP A 370 -0.13 20.73 1.90
N LYS A 371 0.76 21.50 2.54
CA LYS A 371 1.60 22.50 1.85
C LYS A 371 2.62 21.92 0.85
N TYR A 372 2.68 20.59 0.70
CA TYR A 372 3.65 19.91 -0.15
C TYR A 372 3.01 19.23 -1.37
N ASN A 373 1.68 19.28 -1.53
CA ASN A 373 0.93 18.58 -2.58
C ASN A 373 1.22 17.06 -2.58
N TRP A 374 1.15 16.45 -1.40
CA TRP A 374 1.31 15.01 -1.17
C TRP A 374 0.04 14.19 -1.40
N PHE A 375 -1.14 14.82 -1.51
CA PHE A 375 -2.35 14.14 -1.93
C PHE A 375 -2.44 13.94 -3.45
N ALA A 376 -3.08 12.85 -3.87
CA ALA A 376 -3.47 12.68 -5.27
C ALA A 376 -4.59 13.67 -5.64
N HIS A 377 -4.29 14.67 -6.47
CA HIS A 377 -5.22 15.75 -6.79
C HIS A 377 -6.41 15.32 -7.69
N GLU A 378 -7.61 15.59 -7.18
CA GLU A 378 -8.67 16.39 -7.81
C GLU A 378 -9.23 16.06 -9.23
N HIS A 379 -9.33 14.77 -9.57
CA HIS A 379 -10.65 14.29 -10.02
C HIS A 379 -11.30 13.52 -8.88
N MET A 380 -11.90 14.34 -8.01
CA MET A 380 -12.89 14.06 -6.98
C MET A 380 -13.30 12.60 -6.79
N ILE A 381 -13.05 12.06 -5.59
CA ILE A 381 -13.84 10.95 -5.05
C ILE A 381 -15.18 11.52 -4.53
N THR A 382 -15.95 12.13 -5.43
CA THR A 382 -17.34 12.53 -5.19
C THR A 382 -18.28 11.43 -5.67
N ASN A 383 -19.39 11.25 -4.96
CA ASN A 383 -20.36 10.21 -5.25
C ASN A 383 -21.00 10.40 -6.64
N GLY A 384 -20.57 9.59 -7.61
CA GLY A 384 -21.11 9.62 -8.98
C GLY A 384 -20.31 8.76 -9.96
N ILE A 385 -20.63 7.46 -10.02
CA ILE A 385 -20.50 6.75 -11.30
C ILE A 385 -21.66 7.29 -12.15
N THR A 386 -21.36 8.20 -13.07
CA THR A 386 -22.35 8.67 -14.06
C THR A 386 -22.56 7.56 -15.09
N ASN A 387 -23.81 7.09 -15.19
CA ASN A 387 -24.22 6.03 -16.12
C ASN A 387 -24.27 6.55 -17.59
N GLU A 388 -23.12 6.86 -18.19
CA GLU A 388 -23.03 7.27 -19.61
C GLU A 388 -22.20 6.32 -20.49
N GLN A 389 -21.58 5.28 -19.94
CA GLN A 389 -20.82 4.27 -20.71
C GLN A 389 -21.58 2.95 -20.98
N GLN A 390 -22.90 2.91 -20.79
CA GLN A 390 -23.72 1.71 -21.10
C GLN A 390 -24.73 1.90 -22.26
N SER A 391 -24.83 3.08 -22.87
CA SER A 391 -25.80 3.36 -23.95
C SER A 391 -25.18 3.62 -25.33
N ALA A 392 -23.86 3.62 -25.47
CA ALA A 392 -23.17 3.86 -26.75
C ALA A 392 -22.74 2.55 -27.43
N ASN A 393 -23.67 1.61 -27.63
CA ASN A 393 -23.42 0.37 -28.39
C ASN A 393 -24.70 -0.25 -28.99
N LEU A 394 -25.65 0.60 -29.37
CA LEU A 394 -26.74 0.34 -30.30
C LEU A 394 -26.80 1.57 -31.23
N ASP A 395 -27.20 1.37 -32.48
CA ASP A 395 -27.29 2.37 -33.57
C ASP A 395 -25.97 2.70 -34.31
N ASN A 396 -25.57 1.79 -35.21
CA ASN A 396 -24.95 2.18 -36.49
C ASN A 396 -25.06 1.05 -37.54
N GLU A 397 -26.28 0.79 -38.01
CA GLU A 397 -26.50 0.07 -39.27
C GLU A 397 -26.69 1.07 -40.43
N THR A 398 -26.20 0.67 -41.61
CA THR A 398 -26.38 1.34 -42.93
C THR A 398 -25.72 2.71 -43.14
N MET A 399 -24.64 2.75 -43.92
CA MET A 399 -24.76 2.94 -45.38
C MET A 399 -23.44 2.63 -46.11
N VAL A 400 -23.57 2.01 -47.29
CA VAL A 400 -22.48 1.74 -48.23
C VAL A 400 -22.58 2.72 -49.40
N PRO A 401 -21.45 3.21 -49.93
CA PRO A 401 -21.35 3.30 -51.38
C PRO A 401 -20.05 2.70 -51.93
N SER A 402 -20.19 1.94 -53.01
CA SER A 402 -19.14 1.30 -53.78
C SER A 402 -18.56 2.20 -54.88
N VAL A 403 -17.24 2.28 -55.06
CA VAL A 403 -16.58 2.42 -56.39
C VAL A 403 -15.20 1.72 -56.43
N THR A 404 -15.18 0.57 -57.09
CA THR A 404 -14.25 0.10 -58.15
C THR A 404 -12.75 0.48 -58.19
N LEU A 405 -11.92 -0.55 -57.97
CA LEU A 405 -10.64 -0.95 -58.64
C LEU A 405 -9.66 0.09 -59.22
N GLY A 406 -8.40 -0.03 -58.81
CA GLY A 406 -7.20 0.38 -59.56
C GLY A 406 -6.02 -0.55 -59.25
N SER A 407 -5.56 -1.32 -60.23
CA SER A 407 -4.51 -2.35 -60.07
C SER A 407 -3.14 -1.89 -60.56
N THR A 408 -2.07 -2.16 -59.81
CA THR A 408 -0.72 -2.38 -60.36
C THR A 408 0.12 -3.24 -59.43
N ASN A 409 0.67 -4.34 -59.95
CA ASN A 409 1.77 -5.09 -59.34
C ASN A 409 3.08 -4.29 -59.48
N LEU A 410 4.03 -4.49 -58.56
CA LEU A 410 5.44 -4.68 -58.92
C LEU A 410 6.20 -5.38 -57.79
N SER A 411 7.25 -6.10 -58.18
CA SER A 411 7.86 -7.20 -57.43
C SER A 411 9.10 -6.82 -56.64
N SER A 412 9.33 -7.60 -55.57
CA SER A 412 10.60 -8.23 -55.17
C SER A 412 11.78 -7.37 -54.69
N GLN A 413 12.30 -7.66 -53.50
CA GLN A 413 13.44 -8.58 -53.32
C GLN A 413 13.64 -8.91 -51.82
N ALA A 414 14.33 -10.02 -51.54
CA ALA A 414 14.58 -10.53 -50.18
C ALA A 414 16.03 -10.27 -49.76
N HIS A 415 16.28 -10.12 -48.45
CA HIS A 415 17.59 -10.31 -47.84
C HIS A 415 17.44 -10.98 -46.47
N GLU A 416 18.19 -12.06 -46.28
CA GLU A 416 18.36 -12.77 -45.00
C GLU A 416 19.49 -12.15 -44.15
N PRO A 417 19.54 -12.44 -42.82
CA PRO A 417 20.30 -11.65 -41.86
C PRO A 417 21.78 -12.06 -41.73
N GLY A 418 22.64 -11.06 -41.52
CA GLY A 418 24.05 -11.26 -41.17
C GLY A 418 24.27 -11.55 -39.69
N SER A 419 25.14 -12.52 -39.40
CA SER A 419 25.65 -12.84 -38.06
C SER A 419 26.73 -11.85 -37.61
N ILE A 420 26.81 -11.59 -36.30
CA ILE A 420 27.94 -10.89 -35.67
C ILE A 420 28.40 -11.69 -34.44
N GLU A 421 29.59 -12.28 -34.53
CA GLU A 421 30.32 -12.81 -33.38
C GLU A 421 31.02 -11.68 -32.61
N TYR A 422 30.99 -11.73 -31.28
CA TYR A 422 31.88 -10.93 -30.44
C TYR A 422 33.09 -11.75 -30.04
N SER A 423 34.26 -11.39 -30.59
CA SER A 423 35.55 -12.00 -30.23
C SER A 423 36.20 -11.32 -29.02
N LYS A 424 37.03 -12.08 -28.31
CA LYS A 424 37.61 -11.74 -27.01
C LYS A 424 38.74 -10.71 -27.13
N VAL A 425 38.83 -9.80 -26.16
CA VAL A 425 40.09 -9.09 -25.82
C VAL A 425 40.44 -9.39 -24.37
N THR A 426 41.51 -10.15 -24.16
CA THR A 426 42.18 -10.36 -22.87
C THR A 426 43.56 -9.73 -22.92
N ALA A 427 43.88 -8.86 -21.96
CA ALA A 427 45.23 -8.32 -21.80
C ALA A 427 45.60 -8.16 -20.31
N ASN A 428 46.44 -9.08 -19.86
CA ASN A 428 47.55 -8.94 -18.89
C ASN A 428 47.53 -7.81 -17.85
N VAL A 429 47.58 -8.22 -16.56
CA VAL A 429 48.54 -7.63 -15.60
C VAL A 429 49.30 -8.79 -14.94
N ALA A 430 50.63 -8.70 -14.91
CA ALA A 430 51.52 -9.77 -14.49
C ALA A 430 51.75 -9.80 -12.95
N LYS A 431 52.15 -10.98 -12.45
CA LYS A 431 52.89 -11.11 -11.20
C LYS A 431 54.38 -10.94 -11.48
N GLU A 432 55.10 -10.24 -10.62
CA GLU A 432 56.35 -10.67 -9.94
C GLU A 432 56.74 -9.57 -8.93
N THR A 433 56.80 -9.81 -7.62
CA THR A 433 57.79 -10.59 -6.83
C THR A 433 59.09 -9.82 -6.58
N THR A 434 59.29 -9.34 -5.34
CA THR A 434 60.64 -9.24 -4.75
C THR A 434 60.59 -9.36 -3.21
N GLN A 435 61.36 -10.34 -2.70
CA GLN A 435 61.94 -10.50 -1.33
C GLN A 435 61.04 -10.37 -0.10
#